data_AF-B9IX11-F1
#
_entry.id   AF-B9IX11-F1
#
_cell.length_a   1.000
_cell.length_b   1.000
_cell.length_c   1.000
_cell.angle_alpha   90.00
_cell.angle_beta   90.00
_cell.angle_gamma   90.00
#
_symmetry.space_group_name_H-M   'P 1'
#
loop_
_entity.id
_entity.type
_entity.pdbx_description
1 polymer ?
#
loop_
_entity_poly.entity_id
_entity_poly.type
_entity_poly.pdbx_seq_one_letter_code
_entity_poly.pdbx_strand_id
1 'polypeptide(L)'
;MIKIAVQDIGIDNVTDADGLAVGRPSGFVGKTMEPFLSGNYTVSDEELYRLLKELADTENIYLEPSALAGMIGPVKVCKEDAYLQEQQLMKEMKKGTHIVWGTGGSMVPEDVINGYYKTGERLTI
;
A
#
# COMPACT_ATOMS: atom_id res chain seq x y z
N MET A 1 -7.34 12.19 22.05
CA MET A 1 -6.69 10.88 21.85
C MET A 1 -7.56 10.07 20.91
N ILE A 2 -6.97 9.48 19.87
CA ILE A 2 -7.66 8.48 19.04
C ILE A 2 -7.93 7.26 19.92
N LYS A 3 -9.20 6.87 20.05
CA LYS A 3 -9.64 5.78 20.95
C LYS A 3 -10.16 4.53 20.24
N ILE A 4 -10.20 4.55 18.91
CA ILE A 4 -10.70 3.44 18.10
C ILE A 4 -9.56 2.53 17.62
N ALA A 5 -9.84 1.22 17.56
CA ALA A 5 -9.06 0.21 16.88
C ALA A 5 -9.93 -0.51 15.82
N VAL A 6 -9.30 -1.18 14.86
CA VAL A 6 -10.01 -1.92 13.80
C VAL A 6 -10.88 -3.05 14.37
N GLN A 7 -10.48 -3.64 15.50
CA GLN A 7 -11.28 -4.65 16.21
C GLN A 7 -12.56 -4.08 16.82
N ASP A 8 -12.57 -2.80 17.20
CA ASP A 8 -13.76 -2.13 17.74
C ASP A 8 -14.88 -2.04 16.69
N ILE A 9 -14.54 -2.20 15.40
CA ILE A 9 -15.47 -2.22 14.25
C ILE A 9 -15.54 -3.59 13.56
N GLY A 10 -15.02 -4.65 14.19
CA GLY A 10 -15.15 -6.03 13.73
C GLY A 10 -14.13 -6.50 12.68
N ILE A 11 -13.03 -5.77 12.48
CA ILE A 11 -11.92 -6.20 11.62
C ILE A 11 -10.87 -6.93 12.48
N ASP A 12 -10.43 -8.11 12.03
CA ASP A 12 -9.58 -9.02 12.80
C ASP A 12 -8.09 -8.59 12.91
N ASN A 13 -7.64 -7.67 12.05
CA ASN A 13 -6.25 -7.24 11.91
C ASN A 13 -5.32 -8.38 11.45
N VAL A 14 -5.83 -9.32 10.65
CA VAL A 14 -5.05 -10.38 10.01
C VAL A 14 -4.69 -9.94 8.60
N THR A 15 -3.39 -9.88 8.32
CA THR A 15 -2.84 -9.55 6.99
C THR A 15 -1.43 -10.14 6.88
N ASP A 16 -1.06 -10.57 5.68
CA ASP A 16 0.29 -11.00 5.33
C ASP A 16 1.27 -9.82 5.20
N ALA A 17 0.76 -8.58 5.20
CA ALA A 17 1.56 -7.37 5.37
C ALA A 17 1.88 -7.14 6.87
N ASP A 18 2.70 -8.02 7.44
CA ASP A 18 3.07 -8.05 8.86
C ASP A 18 3.56 -6.70 9.42
N GLY A 19 4.39 -5.97 8.66
CA GLY A 19 4.87 -4.63 9.02
C GLY A 19 3.76 -3.57 9.12
N LEU A 20 2.56 -3.86 8.59
CA LEU A 20 1.39 -3.00 8.60
C LEU A 20 0.23 -3.56 9.46
N ALA A 21 0.40 -4.72 10.09
CA ALA A 21 -0.61 -5.40 10.89
C ALA A 21 -0.87 -4.71 12.25
N VAL A 22 -1.23 -3.42 12.22
CA VAL A 22 -1.39 -2.56 13.40
C VAL A 22 -2.84 -2.12 13.53
N GLY A 23 -3.54 -2.71 14.51
CA GLY A 23 -4.98 -2.46 14.67
C GLY A 23 -5.35 -1.10 15.29
N ARG A 24 -4.40 -0.35 15.85
CA ARG A 24 -4.67 0.95 16.49
C ARG A 24 -3.64 1.99 16.04
N PRO A 25 -4.07 3.13 15.49
CA PRO A 25 -3.13 4.16 15.05
C PRO A 25 -2.42 4.82 16.24
N SER A 26 -1.25 5.40 15.99
CA SER A 26 -0.50 6.17 16.97
C SER A 26 -1.33 7.32 17.53
N GLY A 27 -1.36 7.44 18.87
CA GLY A 27 -2.08 8.51 19.58
C GLY A 27 -1.51 9.92 19.35
N PHE A 28 -0.31 10.02 18.76
CA PHE A 28 0.37 11.28 18.45
C PHE A 28 0.47 11.52 16.94
N VAL A 29 1.03 10.55 16.18
CA VAL A 29 1.37 10.76 14.77
C VAL A 29 0.15 11.12 13.93
N GLY A 30 -0.99 10.45 14.14
CA GLY A 30 -2.21 10.73 13.37
C GLY A 30 -2.62 12.21 13.44
N LYS A 31 -2.67 12.77 14.64
CA LYS A 31 -3.05 14.19 14.85
C LYS A 31 -1.99 15.16 14.31
N THR A 32 -0.71 14.79 14.42
CA THR A 32 0.40 15.63 13.96
C THR A 32 0.47 15.68 12.42
N MET A 33 0.20 14.55 11.76
CA MET A 33 0.34 14.40 10.31
C MET A 33 -0.94 14.76 9.54
N GLU A 34 -2.12 14.75 10.17
CA GLU A 34 -3.42 15.00 9.53
C GLU A 34 -3.42 16.22 8.57
N PRO A 35 -2.86 17.40 8.92
CA PRO A 35 -2.85 18.56 8.02
C PRO A 35 -1.93 18.41 6.79
N PHE A 36 -1.02 17.44 6.81
CA PHE A 36 -0.01 17.20 5.77
C PHE A 36 -0.36 16.00 4.87
N LEU A 37 -1.37 15.21 5.24
CA LEU A 37 -1.79 14.03 4.48
C LEU A 37 -2.93 14.41 3.54
N SER A 38 -2.75 14.15 2.23
CA SER A 38 -3.79 14.40 1.24
C SER A 38 -4.83 13.28 1.11
N GLY A 39 -4.58 12.12 1.71
CA GLY A 39 -5.50 10.99 1.64
C GLY A 39 -4.96 9.74 2.31
N ASN A 40 -5.81 8.71 2.39
CA ASN A 40 -5.49 7.36 2.82
C ASN A 40 -6.30 6.37 1.98
N TYR A 41 -5.83 5.13 1.90
CA TYR A 41 -6.54 4.05 1.22
C TYR A 41 -6.16 2.71 1.83
N THR A 42 -6.95 1.69 1.51
CA THR A 42 -6.67 0.28 1.82
C THR A 42 -6.40 -0.52 0.55
N VAL A 43 -5.71 -1.64 0.73
CA VAL A 43 -5.33 -2.62 -0.30
C VAL A 43 -5.44 -4.01 0.33
N SER A 44 -5.86 -5.01 -0.43
CA SER A 44 -5.97 -6.38 0.06
C SER A 44 -4.66 -7.14 -0.16
N ASP A 45 -4.45 -8.21 0.61
CA ASP A 45 -3.26 -9.05 0.51
C ASP A 45 -3.11 -9.64 -0.90
N GLU A 46 -4.22 -10.04 -1.54
CA GLU A 46 -4.20 -10.56 -2.92
C GLU A 46 -3.63 -9.54 -3.90
N GLU A 47 -3.98 -8.26 -3.74
CA GLU A 47 -3.46 -7.19 -4.58
C GLU A 47 -1.98 -6.95 -4.32
N LEU A 48 -1.53 -7.02 -3.07
CA LEU A 48 -0.09 -6.92 -2.73
C LEU A 48 0.71 -8.01 -3.44
N TYR A 49 0.20 -9.24 -3.47
CA TYR A 49 0.83 -10.36 -4.18
C TYR A 49 0.86 -10.18 -5.70
N ARG A 50 -0.23 -9.68 -6.30
CA ARG A 50 -0.27 -9.34 -7.74
C ARG A 50 0.79 -8.29 -8.08
N LEU A 51 0.86 -7.22 -7.28
CA LEU A 51 1.80 -6.13 -7.50
C LEU A 51 3.26 -6.58 -7.30
N LEU A 52 3.55 -7.47 -6.34
CA LEU A 52 4.87 -8.09 -6.21
C LEU A 52 5.26 -8.86 -7.47
N LYS A 53 4.34 -9.69 -8.00
CA LYS A 53 4.58 -10.45 -9.23
C LYS A 53 4.85 -9.50 -10.39
N GLU A 54 4.02 -8.48 -10.58
CA GLU A 54 4.21 -7.50 -11.66
C GLU A 54 5.56 -6.79 -11.54
N LEU A 55 5.91 -6.31 -10.34
CA LEU A 55 7.19 -5.63 -10.09
C LEU A 55 8.40 -6.53 -10.36
N ALA A 56 8.32 -7.80 -9.95
CA ALA A 56 9.37 -8.78 -10.22
C ALA A 56 9.51 -9.05 -11.73
N ASP A 57 8.39 -9.20 -12.45
CA ASP A 57 8.42 -9.50 -13.88
C ASP A 57 8.89 -8.31 -14.73
N THR A 58 8.55 -7.07 -14.35
CA THR A 58 8.86 -5.88 -15.16
C THR A 58 10.19 -5.25 -14.79
N GLU A 59 10.53 -5.20 -13.50
CA GLU A 59 11.69 -4.47 -13.00
C GLU A 59 12.75 -5.37 -12.32
N ASN A 60 12.47 -6.67 -12.16
CA ASN A 60 13.34 -7.61 -11.42
C ASN A 60 13.62 -7.12 -9.99
N ILE A 61 12.61 -6.52 -9.36
CA ILE A 61 12.66 -6.03 -7.97
C ILE A 61 11.73 -6.88 -7.13
N TYR A 62 12.23 -7.34 -5.98
CA TYR A 62 11.50 -8.17 -5.03
C TYR A 62 11.40 -7.43 -3.70
N LEU A 63 10.18 -7.30 -3.18
CA LEU A 63 9.90 -6.67 -1.91
C LEU A 63 8.91 -7.54 -1.10
N GLU A 64 8.83 -7.31 0.20
CA GLU A 64 7.83 -7.98 1.06
C GLU A 64 6.43 -7.36 0.88
N PRO A 65 5.33 -8.07 1.20
CA PRO A 65 3.96 -7.57 0.98
C PRO A 65 3.70 -6.16 1.54
N SER A 66 4.17 -5.85 2.76
CA SER A 66 4.03 -4.52 3.35
C SER A 66 4.63 -3.39 2.51
N ALA A 67 5.74 -3.66 1.81
CA ALA A 67 6.43 -2.67 0.99
C ALA A 67 5.72 -2.40 -0.36
N LEU A 68 4.72 -3.20 -0.73
CA LEU A 68 3.92 -3.03 -1.95
C LEU A 68 2.70 -2.15 -1.74
N ALA A 69 2.33 -1.83 -0.50
CA ALA A 69 1.10 -1.09 -0.20
C ALA A 69 1.04 0.29 -0.91
N GLY A 70 2.19 0.91 -1.14
CA GLY A 70 2.33 2.17 -1.87
C GLY A 70 2.12 2.07 -3.39
N MET A 71 2.28 0.89 -3.99
CA MET A 71 2.41 0.71 -5.43
C MET A 71 1.12 1.04 -6.20
N ILE A 72 -0.04 0.77 -5.60
CA ILE A 72 -1.35 1.06 -6.20
C ILE A 72 -1.80 2.53 -6.01
N GLY A 73 -1.12 3.28 -5.15
CA GLY A 73 -1.45 4.67 -4.84
C GLY A 73 -1.58 5.57 -6.08
N PRO A 74 -0.60 5.57 -7.00
CA PRO A 74 -0.67 6.31 -8.26
C PRO A 74 -1.94 5.99 -9.08
N VAL A 75 -2.31 4.72 -9.16
CA VAL A 75 -3.50 4.28 -9.91
C VAL A 75 -4.78 4.76 -9.23
N LYS A 76 -4.85 4.68 -7.89
CA LYS A 76 -6.01 5.15 -7.12
C LYS A 76 -6.21 6.66 -7.28
N VAL A 77 -5.17 7.47 -7.10
CA VAL A 77 -5.29 8.93 -7.19
C VAL A 77 -5.63 9.38 -8.61
N CYS A 78 -5.09 8.72 -9.65
CA CYS A 78 -5.42 9.04 -11.04
C CYS A 78 -6.87 8.71 -11.42
N LYS A 79 -7.56 7.88 -10.62
CA LYS A 79 -8.98 7.53 -10.82
C LYS A 79 -9.92 8.36 -9.94
N GLU A 80 -9.40 9.23 -9.07
CA GLU A 80 -10.19 10.02 -8.12
C GLU A 80 -10.45 11.43 -8.66
N ASP A 81 -11.36 11.55 -9.62
CA ASP A 81 -11.68 12.83 -10.28
C ASP A 81 -12.12 13.92 -9.29
N ALA A 82 -12.86 13.55 -8.23
CA ALA A 82 -13.33 14.50 -7.23
C ALA A 82 -12.16 15.16 -6.48
N TYR A 83 -11.22 14.36 -5.99
CA TYR A 83 -10.00 14.85 -5.35
C TYR A 83 -9.17 15.71 -6.29
N LEU A 84 -8.95 15.24 -7.54
CA LEU A 84 -8.14 15.97 -8.51
C LEU A 84 -8.76 17.31 -8.92
N GLN A 85 -10.09 17.41 -8.95
CA GLN A 85 -10.81 18.66 -9.18
C GLN A 85 -10.69 19.60 -7.97
N GLU A 86 -10.94 19.10 -6.75
CA GLU A 86 -10.84 19.88 -5.52
C GLU A 86 -9.45 20.48 -5.32
N GLN A 87 -8.40 19.69 -5.59
CA GLN A 87 -7.00 20.12 -5.49
C GLN A 87 -6.51 20.88 -6.74
N GLN A 88 -7.35 21.06 -7.77
CA GLN A 88 -7.02 21.73 -9.03
C GLN A 88 -5.86 21.06 -9.80
N LEU A 89 -5.73 19.74 -9.67
CA LEU A 89 -4.63 18.93 -10.23
C LEU A 89 -4.95 18.28 -11.59
N MET A 90 -6.21 18.28 -12.04
CA MET A 90 -6.64 17.59 -13.29
C MET A 90 -5.72 17.83 -14.50
N LYS A 91 -5.19 19.05 -14.65
CA LYS A 91 -4.31 19.42 -15.77
C LYS A 91 -2.83 19.11 -15.51
N GLU A 92 -2.41 19.10 -14.25
CA GLU A 92 -1.01 18.93 -13.86
C GLU A 92 -0.63 17.47 -13.61
N MET A 93 -1.60 16.57 -13.39
CA MET A 93 -1.35 15.14 -13.18
C MET A 93 -0.47 14.52 -14.27
N LYS A 94 -0.59 14.96 -15.52
CA LYS A 94 0.23 14.47 -16.65
C LYS A 94 1.73 14.79 -16.53
N LYS A 95 2.11 15.76 -15.69
CA LYS A 95 3.50 16.14 -15.42
C LYS A 95 3.97 15.70 -14.04
N GLY A 96 3.07 15.12 -13.24
CA GLY A 96 3.37 14.65 -11.90
C GLY A 96 4.36 13.50 -11.92
N THR A 97 5.22 13.43 -10.91
CA THR A 97 6.07 12.27 -10.65
C THR A 97 5.47 11.49 -9.49
N HIS A 98 5.19 10.21 -9.71
CA HIS A 98 4.74 9.31 -8.66
C HIS A 98 5.93 8.63 -8.02
N ILE A 99 6.10 8.83 -6.71
CA ILE A 99 7.17 8.22 -5.93
C ILE A 99 6.54 7.17 -5.02
N VAL A 100 6.88 5.91 -5.25
CA VAL A 100 6.49 4.79 -4.38
C VAL A 100 7.62 4.54 -3.39
N TRP A 101 7.27 4.38 -2.11
CA TRP A 101 8.24 4.13 -1.04
C TRP A 101 8.28 2.63 -0.69
N GLY A 102 9.24 1.89 -1.25
CA GLY A 102 9.50 0.51 -0.87
C GLY A 102 10.18 0.42 0.50
N THR A 103 9.48 -0.08 1.51
CA THR A 103 9.92 -0.03 2.92
C THR A 103 10.80 -1.20 3.36
N GLY A 104 10.81 -2.32 2.65
CA GLY A 104 11.43 -3.56 3.11
C GLY A 104 11.47 -4.66 2.05
N GLY A 105 12.00 -5.83 2.42
CA GLY A 105 12.18 -6.98 1.51
C GLY A 105 13.63 -7.45 1.32
N SER A 106 14.63 -6.60 1.56
CA SER A 106 16.04 -6.93 1.29
C SER A 106 16.63 -8.03 2.19
N MET A 107 16.03 -8.23 3.37
CA MET A 107 16.45 -9.24 4.35
C MET A 107 15.53 -10.47 4.36
N VAL A 108 14.51 -10.51 3.50
CA VAL A 108 13.58 -11.64 3.43
C VAL A 108 14.26 -12.79 2.71
N PRO A 109 14.26 -14.01 3.28
CA PRO A 109 14.83 -15.18 2.63
C PRO A 109 14.22 -15.43 1.24
N GLU A 110 15.05 -15.91 0.31
CA GLU A 110 14.68 -16.11 -1.10
C GLU A 110 13.52 -17.09 -1.25
N ASP A 111 13.48 -18.15 -0.44
CA ASP A 111 12.40 -19.14 -0.43
C ASP A 111 11.05 -18.53 -0.01
N VAL A 112 11.08 -17.58 0.93
CA VAL A 112 9.90 -16.83 1.39
C VAL A 112 9.40 -15.87 0.31
N ILE A 113 10.30 -15.07 -0.28
CA ILE A 113 9.97 -14.20 -1.43
C ILE A 113 9.37 -15.00 -2.59
N ASN A 114 9.97 -16.15 -2.92
CA ASN A 114 9.46 -17.05 -3.95
C ASN A 114 8.07 -17.59 -3.61
N GLY A 115 7.76 -17.80 -2.33
CA GLY A 115 6.43 -18.15 -1.85
C GLY A 115 5.41 -17.06 -2.19
N TYR A 116 5.71 -15.80 -1.87
CA TYR A 116 4.85 -14.65 -2.18
C TYR A 116 4.66 -14.46 -3.70
N TYR A 117 5.74 -14.54 -4.48
CA TYR A 117 5.69 -14.46 -5.93
C TYR A 117 4.76 -15.52 -6.53
N LYS A 118 4.90 -16.78 -6.12
CA LYS A 118 4.03 -17.88 -6.56
C LYS A 118 2.56 -17.66 -6.19
N THR A 119 2.29 -17.00 -5.06
CA THR A 119 0.92 -16.59 -4.71
C THR A 119 0.38 -15.57 -5.70
N GLY A 120 1.17 -14.54 -6.06
CA GLY A 120 0.84 -13.59 -7.12
C GLY A 120 0.61 -14.26 -8.48
N GLU A 121 1.45 -15.23 -8.85
CA GLU A 121 1.28 -16.03 -10.07
C GLU A 121 -0.08 -16.74 -10.08
N ARG A 122 -0.44 -17.46 -9.01
CA ARG A 122 -1.72 -18.18 -8.92
C ARG A 122 -2.93 -17.27 -8.99
N LEU A 123 -2.82 -16.03 -8.53
CA LEU A 123 -3.90 -15.06 -8.57
C LEU A 123 -4.11 -14.49 -9.98
N THR A 124 -3.08 -14.49 -10.83
CA THR A 124 -3.08 -13.85 -12.16
C THR A 124 -3.52 -14.79 -13.29
N ILE A 125 -3.90 -16.03 -12.96
CA ILE A 125 -4.42 -17.04 -13.90
C ILE A 125 -5.89 -16.75 -14.26
#